data_AF-A0A7N6C1U2-F1
#
_entry.id   AF-A0A7N6C1U2-F1
#
_cell.length_a   1.000
_cell.length_b   1.000
_cell.length_c   1.000
_cell.angle_alpha   90.00
_cell.angle_beta   90.00
_cell.angle_gamma   90.00
#
_symmetry.space_group_name_H-M   'P 1'
#
loop_
_entity.id
_entity.type
_entity.pdbx_description
1 polymer ?
#
loop_
_entity_poly.entity_id
_entity_poly.type
_entity_poly.pdbx_seq_one_letter_code
_entity_poly.pdbx_strand_id
1 'polypeptide(L)'
;RCAKGPVCPFIHEVRKDEDIYSPILRKLFNESHHIFVGLQTIREDLPSKNRKSQFVSISKNYRSVIRACMEELQQVVSILLATELIWNLCEVLFIDAAPAGSLLLHLLDWVRLHKADVDEKAREVLQSESPAEHNDYWDVVVSYVLQGRLEEARQMLVKQATLQPAARNMYKLMDTLGTQTPTEFEVKWRHWHDEVDRCLQDNSFASNRHLELICKILVGDEDTLLEHKDLLSTWYHFLVTRLLFCHPTVKPTELHYYAQSCMTMFLDARSVPEPLDSILLAAFEFDIHQVIKDCSIALNNWWFVAHLTDLLDHCKLLQSHNLHFGSNLREFLLLEYASGLFTHHSLWQLAVDYFDHCPEFGRVYLELQIERVPLDTEHKALKVLRICEQRQMSEQVRSICKIMAMRALRNNRLGSALSWSIRAKDAAFATLISERFLQDYCARGTFSDLDLIDNLGPAMLLSDRLTFLGKYREFHKLYGEKRFREAAKLLLSLMTAKIAPRSFWMTLLTDALPLLEQKEVSLEITEEDIELTKVELLRLALARNLAMAIVKEGTVES
;
A
#
# COMPACT_ATOMS: atom_id res chain seq x y z
N ARG A 1 -3.15 41.78 39.91
CA ARG A 1 -2.24 40.62 40.01
C ARG A 1 -2.85 39.50 39.17
N CYS A 2 -2.37 39.29 37.94
CA CYS A 2 -2.81 38.15 37.12
C CYS A 2 -2.19 36.87 37.66
N ALA A 3 -3.02 35.89 38.01
CA ALA A 3 -2.58 34.57 38.40
C ALA A 3 -2.06 33.83 37.15
N LYS A 4 -0.76 33.48 37.15
CA LYS A 4 -0.19 32.52 36.20
C LYS A 4 -0.75 31.14 36.58
N GLY A 5 -1.63 30.58 35.76
CA GLY A 5 -2.03 29.18 35.86
C GLY A 5 -0.84 28.23 35.65
N PRO A 6 -0.93 26.96 36.07
CA PRO A 6 0.17 26.01 35.97
C PRO A 6 0.51 25.76 34.50
N VAL A 7 1.76 26.03 34.12
CA VAL A 7 2.31 25.71 32.80
C VAL A 7 2.44 24.19 32.73
N CYS A 8 1.63 23.54 31.89
CA CYS A 8 1.69 22.10 31.68
C CYS A 8 2.98 21.76 30.89
N PRO A 9 3.97 21.05 31.47
CA PRO A 9 5.26 20.77 30.81
C PRO A 9 5.24 19.49 29.96
N PHE A 10 4.08 18.85 29.80
CA PHE A 10 3.98 17.56 29.12
C PHE A 10 3.82 17.75 27.61
N ILE A 11 4.72 17.12 26.85
CA ILE A 11 4.59 16.96 25.41
C ILE A 11 3.91 15.60 25.20
N HIS A 12 2.75 15.60 24.56
CA HIS A 12 2.04 14.39 24.16
C HIS A 12 2.36 14.07 22.70
N GLU A 13 2.97 12.91 22.45
CA GLU A 13 3.13 12.38 21.10
C GLU A 13 1.83 11.67 20.71
N VAL A 14 1.12 12.21 19.71
CA VAL A 14 -0.10 11.61 19.18
C VAL A 14 0.25 10.95 17.85
N ARG A 15 0.00 9.64 17.76
CA ARG A 15 0.16 8.89 16.51
C ARG A 15 -1.21 8.68 15.89
N LYS A 16 -1.32 8.95 14.59
CA LYS A 16 -2.48 8.60 13.77
C LYS A 16 -2.20 7.28 13.07
N ASP A 17 -3.27 6.55 12.73
CA ASP A 17 -3.23 5.37 11.87
C ASP A 17 -2.38 4.21 12.41
N GLU A 18 -2.55 3.87 13.70
CA GLU A 18 -1.86 2.74 14.34
C GLU A 18 -2.09 1.40 13.59
N ASP A 19 -3.25 1.25 12.94
CA ASP A 19 -3.61 0.07 12.15
C ASP A 19 -2.61 -0.20 11.02
N ILE A 20 -2.05 0.84 10.38
CA ILE A 20 -1.10 0.68 9.26
C ILE A 20 0.21 0.04 9.72
N TYR A 21 0.55 0.16 11.00
CA TYR A 21 1.76 -0.41 11.60
C TYR A 21 1.59 -1.88 12.02
N SER A 22 0.39 -2.45 11.87
CA SER A 22 0.17 -3.88 12.12
C SER A 22 0.93 -4.75 11.10
N PRO A 23 1.79 -5.68 11.55
CA PRO A 23 2.57 -6.51 10.64
C PRO A 23 1.71 -7.43 9.76
N ILE A 24 0.48 -7.73 10.19
CA ILE A 24 -0.46 -8.58 9.45
C ILE A 24 -1.18 -7.75 8.37
N LEU A 25 -1.62 -6.53 8.69
CA LEU A 25 -2.15 -5.60 7.69
C LEU A 25 -1.11 -5.22 6.64
N ARG A 26 0.18 -5.27 6.99
CA ARG A 26 1.26 -5.14 5.99
C ARG A 26 1.19 -6.23 4.91
N LYS A 27 0.86 -7.47 5.24
CA LYS A 27 0.67 -8.54 4.24
C LYS A 27 -0.53 -8.22 3.36
N LEU A 28 -1.66 -7.81 3.97
CA LEU A 28 -2.85 -7.34 3.27
C LEU A 28 -2.48 -6.28 2.22
N PHE A 29 -1.74 -5.25 2.61
CA PHE A 29 -1.36 -4.15 1.70
C PHE A 29 -0.45 -4.59 0.56
N ASN A 30 0.50 -5.51 0.77
CA ASN A 30 1.37 -5.99 -0.31
C ASN A 30 0.60 -6.87 -1.31
N GLU A 31 -0.20 -7.82 -0.83
CA GLU A 31 -0.97 -8.71 -1.70
C GLU A 31 -2.07 -7.95 -2.45
N SER A 32 -2.79 -7.04 -1.77
CA SER A 32 -3.79 -6.18 -2.41
C SER A 32 -3.20 -5.22 -3.43
N HIS A 33 -1.97 -4.73 -3.19
CA HIS A 33 -1.23 -3.92 -4.16
C HIS A 33 -0.92 -4.71 -5.45
N HIS A 34 -0.52 -5.99 -5.35
CA HIS A 34 -0.34 -6.83 -6.54
C HIS A 34 -1.64 -7.02 -7.33
N ILE A 35 -2.76 -7.20 -6.65
CA ILE A 35 -4.08 -7.28 -7.29
C ILE A 35 -4.42 -5.94 -7.97
N PHE A 36 -4.17 -4.82 -7.29
CA PHE A 36 -4.42 -3.48 -7.81
C PHE A 36 -3.63 -3.22 -9.10
N VAL A 37 -2.31 -3.43 -9.08
CA VAL A 37 -1.46 -3.24 -10.27
C VAL A 37 -1.89 -4.19 -11.39
N GLY A 38 -2.25 -5.44 -11.06
CA GLY A 38 -2.79 -6.38 -12.02
C GLY A 38 -4.07 -5.87 -12.70
N LEU A 39 -4.99 -5.28 -11.93
CA LEU A 39 -6.23 -4.68 -12.44
C LEU A 39 -5.96 -3.54 -13.44
N GLN A 40 -4.95 -2.69 -13.18
CA GLN A 40 -4.59 -1.58 -14.09
C GLN A 40 -4.09 -2.05 -15.47
N THR A 41 -3.61 -3.29 -15.59
CA THR A 41 -3.14 -3.86 -16.87
C THR A 41 -4.25 -4.37 -17.77
N ILE A 42 -5.48 -4.46 -17.26
CA ILE A 42 -6.63 -5.02 -18.00
C ILE A 42 -7.05 -4.02 -19.08
N ARG A 43 -6.74 -4.35 -20.34
CA ARG A 43 -7.09 -3.52 -21.49
C ARG A 43 -8.59 -3.51 -21.74
N GLU A 44 -9.12 -2.35 -22.12
CA GLU A 44 -10.53 -2.13 -22.47
C GLU A 44 -11.01 -2.89 -23.73
N ASP A 45 -10.17 -3.71 -24.37
CA ASP A 45 -10.44 -4.36 -25.67
C ASP A 45 -11.03 -5.79 -25.58
N LEU A 46 -11.18 -6.37 -24.38
CA LEU A 46 -11.70 -7.76 -24.23
C LEU A 46 -13.22 -7.88 -24.48
N PRO A 47 -13.78 -9.00 -24.95
CA PRO A 47 -15.24 -9.16 -25.07
C PRO A 47 -15.96 -9.07 -23.70
N SER A 48 -17.10 -8.37 -23.65
CA SER A 48 -17.80 -7.96 -22.41
C SER A 48 -18.18 -9.09 -21.45
N LYS A 49 -18.54 -10.28 -21.97
CA LYS A 49 -18.89 -11.45 -21.12
C LYS A 49 -17.69 -11.97 -20.31
N ASN A 50 -16.48 -11.95 -20.88
CA ASN A 50 -15.28 -12.42 -20.18
C ASN A 50 -14.79 -11.38 -19.16
N ARG A 51 -15.11 -10.09 -19.35
CA ARG A 51 -14.74 -9.03 -18.41
C ARG A 51 -15.46 -9.17 -17.08
N LYS A 52 -16.76 -9.43 -17.10
CA LYS A 52 -17.55 -9.59 -15.86
C LYS A 52 -17.02 -10.73 -15.00
N SER A 53 -16.78 -11.90 -15.60
CA SER A 53 -16.17 -13.03 -14.87
C SER A 53 -14.77 -12.73 -14.35
N GLN A 54 -13.99 -11.94 -15.09
CA GLN A 54 -12.66 -11.51 -14.66
C GLN A 54 -12.72 -10.55 -13.46
N PHE A 55 -13.61 -9.56 -13.47
CA PHE A 55 -13.78 -8.65 -12.33
C PHE A 55 -14.31 -9.37 -11.08
N VAL A 56 -15.23 -10.33 -11.25
CA VAL A 56 -15.66 -11.21 -10.14
C VAL A 56 -14.47 -12.01 -9.62
N SER A 57 -13.61 -12.55 -10.49
CA SER A 57 -12.39 -13.25 -10.06
C SER A 57 -11.43 -12.33 -9.27
N ILE A 58 -11.28 -11.07 -9.68
CA ILE A 58 -10.43 -10.09 -9.00
C ILE A 58 -11.02 -9.73 -7.63
N SER A 59 -12.33 -9.52 -7.55
CA SER A 59 -13.04 -9.31 -6.29
C SER A 59 -12.82 -10.48 -5.32
N LYS A 60 -12.93 -11.72 -5.82
CA LYS A 60 -12.66 -12.92 -5.03
C LYS A 60 -11.20 -13.00 -4.55
N ASN A 61 -10.24 -12.53 -5.34
CA ASN A 61 -8.85 -12.45 -4.91
C ASN A 61 -8.68 -11.48 -3.73
N TYR A 62 -9.32 -10.30 -3.77
CA TYR A 62 -9.31 -9.38 -2.63
C TYR A 62 -9.89 -10.02 -1.37
N ARG A 63 -11.02 -10.72 -1.50
CA ARG A 63 -11.64 -11.44 -0.37
C ARG A 63 -10.76 -12.57 0.17
N SER A 64 -10.10 -13.32 -0.70
CA SER A 64 -9.15 -14.36 -0.29
C SER A 64 -7.99 -13.78 0.53
N VAL A 65 -7.50 -12.60 0.13
CA VAL A 65 -6.44 -11.89 0.85
C VAL A 65 -6.94 -11.38 2.21
N ILE A 66 -8.17 -10.85 2.30
CA ILE A 66 -8.80 -10.49 3.58
C ILE A 66 -8.87 -11.71 4.50
N ARG A 67 -9.42 -12.84 4.03
CA ARG A 67 -9.57 -14.07 4.82
C ARG A 67 -8.26 -14.64 5.33
N ALA A 68 -7.24 -14.69 4.46
CA ALA A 68 -5.90 -15.13 4.86
C ALA A 68 -5.33 -14.26 5.99
N CYS A 69 -5.64 -12.95 6.01
CA CYS A 69 -5.22 -12.06 7.09
C CYS A 69 -6.04 -12.27 8.38
N MET A 70 -7.31 -12.67 8.27
CA MET A 70 -8.18 -12.93 9.41
C MET A 70 -7.78 -14.18 10.18
N GLU A 71 -7.37 -15.25 9.49
CA GLU A 71 -6.89 -16.49 10.12
C GLU A 71 -5.65 -16.26 11.01
N GLU A 72 -4.84 -15.24 10.70
CA GLU A 72 -3.65 -14.89 11.47
C GLU A 72 -3.92 -13.93 12.66
N LEU A 73 -5.09 -13.28 12.72
CA LEU A 73 -5.43 -12.24 13.71
C LEU A 73 -6.45 -12.77 14.74
N GLN A 74 -6.19 -12.58 16.03
CA GLN A 74 -7.17 -12.85 17.10
C GLN A 74 -7.88 -11.58 17.63
N GLN A 75 -7.33 -10.38 17.40
CA GLN A 75 -7.83 -9.13 18.02
C GLN A 75 -8.47 -8.11 17.06
N VAL A 76 -8.09 -8.07 15.77
CA VAL A 76 -8.64 -7.13 14.76
C VAL A 76 -9.71 -7.79 13.86
N VAL A 77 -10.28 -8.91 14.34
CA VAL A 77 -11.17 -9.77 13.56
C VAL A 77 -12.47 -9.06 13.19
N SER A 78 -13.02 -8.24 14.09
CA SER A 78 -14.34 -7.60 13.88
C SER A 78 -14.37 -6.64 12.68
N ILE A 79 -13.36 -5.78 12.53
CA ILE A 79 -13.30 -4.82 11.42
C ILE A 79 -13.06 -5.55 10.08
N LEU A 80 -12.20 -6.57 10.07
CA LEU A 80 -11.95 -7.36 8.86
C LEU A 80 -13.16 -8.23 8.47
N LEU A 81 -13.91 -8.77 9.44
CA LEU A 81 -15.19 -9.43 9.20
C LEU A 81 -16.18 -8.48 8.54
N ALA A 82 -16.36 -7.27 9.09
CA ALA A 82 -17.21 -6.25 8.51
C ALA A 82 -16.76 -5.86 7.09
N THR A 83 -15.46 -5.69 6.90
CA THR A 83 -14.85 -5.38 5.59
C THR A 83 -15.15 -6.48 4.57
N GLU A 84 -14.97 -7.76 4.93
CA GLU A 84 -15.27 -8.88 4.03
C GLU A 84 -16.78 -8.98 3.73
N LEU A 85 -17.62 -8.78 4.75
CA LEU A 85 -19.08 -8.83 4.65
C LEU A 85 -19.60 -7.79 3.65
N ILE A 86 -19.16 -6.54 3.80
CA ILE A 86 -19.56 -5.44 2.92
C ILE A 86 -18.98 -5.68 1.51
N TRP A 87 -17.72 -6.11 1.40
CA TRP A 87 -17.09 -6.39 0.10
C TRP A 87 -17.86 -7.47 -0.67
N ASN A 88 -18.19 -8.58 0.00
CA ASN A 88 -18.92 -9.69 -0.61
C ASN A 88 -20.34 -9.24 -1.04
N LEU A 89 -21.02 -8.42 -0.22
CA LEU A 89 -22.32 -7.88 -0.62
C LEU A 89 -22.20 -7.00 -1.87
N CYS A 90 -21.18 -6.13 -1.93
CA CYS A 90 -20.92 -5.30 -3.11
C CYS A 90 -20.57 -6.13 -4.35
N GLU A 91 -19.82 -7.22 -4.19
CA GLU A 91 -19.54 -8.18 -5.26
C GLU A 91 -20.84 -8.76 -5.81
N VAL A 92 -21.75 -9.23 -4.95
CA VAL A 92 -23.03 -9.84 -5.34
C VAL A 92 -23.96 -8.83 -6.01
N LEU A 93 -24.13 -7.65 -5.42
CA LEU A 93 -25.11 -6.65 -5.89
C LEU A 93 -24.64 -5.87 -7.12
N PHE A 94 -23.37 -5.47 -7.16
CA PHE A 94 -22.88 -4.52 -8.17
C PHE A 94 -22.02 -5.17 -9.26
N ILE A 95 -21.11 -6.08 -8.89
CA ILE A 95 -20.12 -6.65 -9.83
C ILE A 95 -20.69 -7.86 -10.57
N ASP A 96 -21.16 -8.86 -9.82
CA ASP A 96 -21.78 -10.04 -10.39
C ASP A 96 -23.24 -9.76 -10.79
N ALA A 97 -23.92 -8.79 -10.17
CA ALA A 97 -25.22 -8.25 -10.60
C ALA A 97 -26.14 -9.32 -11.22
N ALA A 98 -26.38 -10.39 -10.45
CA ALA A 98 -27.04 -11.58 -10.96
C ALA A 98 -28.52 -11.29 -11.27
N PRO A 99 -29.12 -11.91 -12.30
CA PRO A 99 -30.52 -11.70 -12.61
C PRO A 99 -31.45 -12.19 -11.48
N ALA A 100 -32.71 -11.74 -11.53
CA ALA A 100 -33.75 -12.16 -10.59
C ALA A 100 -33.86 -13.70 -10.55
N GLY A 101 -33.95 -14.27 -9.34
CA GLY A 101 -33.89 -15.71 -9.06
C GLY A 101 -32.49 -16.19 -8.63
N SER A 102 -31.44 -15.90 -9.40
CA SER A 102 -30.05 -16.24 -8.99
C SER A 102 -29.51 -15.34 -7.88
N LEU A 103 -30.01 -14.11 -7.77
CA LEU A 103 -29.61 -13.17 -6.72
C LEU A 103 -29.84 -13.75 -5.32
N LEU A 104 -30.99 -14.40 -5.09
CA LEU A 104 -31.30 -15.00 -3.79
C LEU A 104 -30.30 -16.11 -3.43
N LEU A 105 -29.88 -16.93 -4.40
CA LEU A 105 -28.86 -17.96 -4.18
C LEU A 105 -27.53 -17.34 -3.74
N HIS A 106 -27.11 -16.25 -4.39
CA HIS A 106 -25.90 -15.52 -3.99
C HIS A 106 -26.03 -14.85 -2.62
N LEU A 107 -27.22 -14.35 -2.25
CA LEU A 107 -27.47 -13.79 -0.92
C LEU A 107 -27.48 -14.88 0.16
N LEU A 108 -27.97 -16.08 -0.13
CA LEU A 108 -27.88 -17.24 0.76
C LEU A 108 -26.42 -17.63 0.98
N ASP A 109 -25.63 -17.72 -0.08
CA ASP A 109 -24.20 -17.99 0.02
C ASP A 109 -23.46 -16.87 0.76
N TRP A 110 -23.86 -15.61 0.58
CA TRP A 110 -23.35 -14.47 1.33
C TRP A 110 -23.59 -14.62 2.84
N VAL A 111 -24.80 -14.94 3.28
CA VAL A 111 -25.08 -15.12 4.72
C VAL A 111 -24.35 -16.34 5.29
N ARG A 112 -24.31 -17.46 4.56
CA ARG A 112 -23.61 -18.69 4.99
C ARG A 112 -22.13 -18.43 5.26
N LEU A 113 -21.47 -17.70 4.37
CA LEU A 113 -20.04 -17.41 4.49
C LEU A 113 -19.68 -16.56 5.72
N HIS A 114 -20.62 -15.80 6.26
CA HIS A 114 -20.39 -14.93 7.43
C HIS A 114 -21.05 -15.44 8.71
N LYS A 115 -21.65 -16.64 8.68
CA LYS A 115 -22.26 -17.30 9.83
C LYS A 115 -21.85 -18.77 9.93
N ALA A 116 -20.58 -19.01 10.25
CA ALA A 116 -20.00 -20.35 10.34
C ALA A 116 -20.34 -21.12 11.64
N ASP A 117 -20.91 -20.46 12.65
CA ASP A 117 -21.21 -21.08 13.96
C ASP A 117 -22.12 -22.31 13.88
N VAL A 118 -22.97 -22.37 12.86
CA VAL A 118 -23.90 -23.50 12.66
C VAL A 118 -23.17 -24.77 12.27
N ASP A 119 -22.11 -24.67 11.45
CA ASP A 119 -21.32 -25.84 11.03
C ASP A 119 -20.51 -26.43 12.20
N GLU A 120 -20.01 -25.56 13.07
CA GLU A 120 -19.30 -25.97 14.29
C GLU A 120 -20.22 -26.76 15.22
N LYS A 121 -21.39 -26.19 15.54
CA LYS A 121 -22.41 -26.84 16.38
C LYS A 121 -22.92 -28.14 15.75
N ALA A 122 -23.13 -28.16 14.44
CA ALA A 122 -23.57 -29.36 13.74
C ALA A 122 -22.53 -30.49 13.83
N ARG A 123 -21.24 -30.15 13.74
CA ARG A 123 -20.16 -31.12 13.90
C ARG A 123 -20.12 -31.69 15.31
N GLU A 124 -20.31 -30.88 16.34
CA GLU A 124 -20.40 -31.34 17.73
C GLU A 124 -21.57 -32.32 17.93
N VAL A 125 -22.77 -31.96 17.43
CA VAL A 125 -23.96 -32.83 17.48
C VAL A 125 -23.71 -34.16 16.76
N LEU A 126 -23.10 -34.12 15.57
CA LEU A 126 -22.85 -35.32 14.76
C LEU A 126 -21.77 -36.24 15.34
N GLN A 127 -20.84 -35.72 16.15
CA GLN A 127 -19.81 -36.49 16.84
C GLN A 127 -20.30 -37.14 18.14
N SER A 128 -21.46 -36.73 18.65
CA SER A 128 -22.06 -37.33 19.85
C SER A 128 -22.53 -38.78 19.61
N GLU A 129 -22.60 -39.57 20.69
CA GLU A 129 -23.00 -40.99 20.62
C GLU A 129 -24.46 -41.17 20.15
N SER A 130 -25.35 -40.24 20.50
CA SER A 130 -26.75 -40.20 20.04
C SER A 130 -27.14 -38.81 19.49
N PRO A 131 -26.82 -38.51 18.22
CA PRO A 131 -27.07 -37.19 17.63
C PRO A 131 -28.53 -36.73 17.72
N ALA A 132 -29.49 -37.67 17.60
CA ALA A 132 -30.92 -37.39 17.65
C ALA A 132 -31.46 -36.98 19.03
N GLU A 133 -30.71 -37.24 20.10
CA GLU A 133 -31.06 -36.93 21.49
C GLU A 133 -30.22 -35.76 22.05
N HIS A 134 -29.31 -35.22 21.25
CA HIS A 134 -28.47 -34.09 21.64
C HIS A 134 -29.31 -32.83 21.86
N ASN A 135 -28.99 -32.05 22.89
CA ASN A 135 -29.73 -30.83 23.26
C ASN A 135 -29.81 -29.84 22.07
N ASP A 136 -28.69 -29.62 21.37
CA ASP A 136 -28.62 -28.70 20.24
C ASP A 136 -29.09 -29.28 18.90
N TYR A 137 -29.60 -30.52 18.86
CA TYR A 137 -29.97 -31.18 17.61
C TYR A 137 -31.01 -30.37 16.82
N TRP A 138 -32.12 -30.01 17.48
CA TRP A 138 -33.20 -29.27 16.82
C TRP A 138 -32.79 -27.84 16.46
N ASP A 139 -31.95 -27.21 17.28
CA ASP A 139 -31.42 -25.87 16.99
C ASP A 139 -30.54 -25.89 15.73
N VAL A 140 -29.74 -26.95 15.53
CA VAL A 140 -28.98 -27.16 14.29
C VAL A 140 -29.89 -27.42 13.09
N VAL A 141 -30.92 -28.27 13.23
CA VAL A 141 -31.89 -28.52 12.14
C VAL A 141 -32.61 -27.24 11.74
N VAL A 142 -33.12 -26.48 12.71
CA VAL A 142 -33.80 -25.20 12.47
C VAL A 142 -32.83 -24.19 11.85
N SER A 143 -31.59 -24.11 12.34
CA SER A 143 -30.56 -23.23 11.76
C SER A 143 -30.25 -23.56 10.31
N TYR A 144 -30.19 -24.85 9.94
CA TYR A 144 -30.04 -25.25 8.54
C TYR A 144 -31.23 -24.86 7.68
N VAL A 145 -32.47 -24.98 8.18
CA VAL A 145 -33.67 -24.54 7.48
C VAL A 145 -33.63 -23.02 7.25
N LEU A 146 -33.29 -22.24 8.28
CA LEU A 146 -33.18 -20.78 8.20
C LEU A 146 -32.10 -20.34 7.19
N GLN A 147 -30.97 -21.05 7.11
CA GLN A 147 -29.91 -20.81 6.10
C GLN A 147 -30.25 -21.32 4.68
N GLY A 148 -31.45 -21.89 4.48
CA GLY A 148 -31.86 -22.50 3.21
C GLY A 148 -31.10 -23.78 2.84
N ARG A 149 -30.43 -24.42 3.81
CA ARG A 149 -29.69 -25.69 3.67
C ARG A 149 -30.62 -26.87 3.90
N LEU A 150 -31.64 -26.96 3.04
CA LEU A 150 -32.71 -27.94 3.16
C LEU A 150 -32.19 -29.37 3.03
N GLU A 151 -31.13 -29.61 2.25
CA GLU A 151 -30.55 -30.93 2.08
C GLU A 151 -29.87 -31.44 3.36
N GLU A 152 -29.10 -30.59 4.03
CA GLU A 152 -28.41 -30.95 5.28
C GLU A 152 -29.41 -31.13 6.42
N ALA A 153 -30.41 -30.25 6.51
CA ALA A 153 -31.52 -30.43 7.44
C ALA A 153 -32.26 -31.76 7.16
N ARG A 154 -32.48 -32.08 5.89
CA ARG A 154 -33.12 -33.32 5.46
C ARG A 154 -32.28 -34.55 5.85
N GLN A 155 -30.97 -34.53 5.67
CA GLN A 155 -30.06 -35.60 6.09
C GLN A 155 -30.07 -35.83 7.61
N MET A 156 -30.16 -34.76 8.40
CA MET A 156 -30.34 -34.87 9.85
C MET A 156 -31.68 -35.53 10.17
N LEU A 157 -32.77 -35.06 9.55
CA LEU A 157 -34.12 -35.59 9.75
C LEU A 157 -34.29 -37.06 9.34
N VAL A 158 -33.47 -37.62 8.43
CA VAL A 158 -33.50 -39.07 8.11
C VAL A 158 -33.24 -39.92 9.36
N LYS A 159 -32.29 -39.49 10.21
CA LYS A 159 -31.95 -40.22 11.44
C LYS A 159 -33.10 -40.19 12.46
N GLN A 160 -33.97 -39.18 12.38
CA GLN A 160 -35.19 -39.07 13.17
C GLN A 160 -36.40 -39.74 12.50
N ALA A 161 -36.41 -39.86 11.17
CA ALA A 161 -37.48 -40.50 10.40
C ALA A 161 -37.59 -42.01 10.65
N THR A 162 -36.49 -42.65 11.08
CA THR A 162 -36.50 -44.02 11.60
C THR A 162 -37.22 -44.14 12.95
N LEU A 163 -37.31 -43.05 13.72
CA LEU A 163 -37.95 -43.01 15.04
C LEU A 163 -39.39 -42.45 14.97
N GLN A 164 -39.68 -41.55 14.03
CA GLN A 164 -40.99 -40.91 13.88
C GLN A 164 -41.45 -40.86 12.40
N PRO A 165 -42.58 -41.50 12.04
CA PRO A 165 -43.12 -41.48 10.69
C PRO A 165 -43.45 -40.07 10.17
N ALA A 166 -43.84 -39.14 11.06
CA ALA A 166 -44.14 -37.74 10.71
C ALA A 166 -42.91 -37.02 10.12
N ALA A 167 -41.70 -37.33 10.59
CA ALA A 167 -40.46 -36.75 10.04
C ALA A 167 -40.20 -37.21 8.59
N ARG A 168 -40.76 -38.35 8.16
CA ARG A 168 -40.68 -38.81 6.76
C ARG A 168 -41.55 -37.97 5.81
N ASN A 169 -42.67 -37.44 6.29
CA ASN A 169 -43.49 -36.51 5.51
C ASN A 169 -42.78 -35.15 5.38
N MET A 170 -42.18 -34.66 6.48
CA MET A 170 -41.34 -33.45 6.43
C MET A 170 -40.12 -33.62 5.50
N TYR A 171 -39.46 -34.77 5.52
CA TYR A 171 -38.37 -35.10 4.59
C TYR A 171 -38.77 -34.94 3.11
N LYS A 172 -40.01 -35.32 2.76
CA LYS A 172 -40.53 -35.16 1.39
C LYS A 172 -40.86 -33.70 1.07
N LEU A 173 -41.39 -32.95 2.03
CA LEU A 173 -41.67 -31.53 1.86
C LEU A 173 -40.37 -30.73 1.68
N MET A 174 -39.24 -31.17 2.21
CA MET A 174 -37.95 -30.50 2.06
C MET A 174 -37.20 -30.87 0.77
N ASP A 175 -37.86 -31.52 -0.20
CA ASP A 175 -37.23 -31.83 -1.48
C ASP A 175 -36.92 -30.55 -2.27
N THR A 176 -35.73 -30.50 -2.85
CA THR A 176 -35.18 -29.24 -3.35
C THR A 176 -35.88 -28.79 -4.62
N LEU A 177 -36.32 -27.52 -4.61
CA LEU A 177 -36.72 -26.80 -5.82
C LEU A 177 -35.48 -26.61 -6.70
N GLY A 178 -35.26 -27.52 -7.64
CA GLY A 178 -34.07 -27.52 -8.50
C GLY A 178 -33.94 -26.29 -9.41
N THR A 179 -32.77 -26.13 -10.01
CA THR A 179 -32.42 -25.02 -10.92
C THR A 179 -33.23 -25.11 -12.22
N GLN A 180 -34.15 -24.17 -12.40
CA GLN A 180 -35.04 -24.07 -13.57
C GLN A 180 -35.16 -22.61 -14.02
N THR A 181 -35.87 -22.39 -15.13
CA THR A 181 -36.19 -21.02 -15.54
C THR A 181 -36.99 -20.30 -14.43
N PRO A 182 -36.88 -18.96 -14.29
CA PRO A 182 -37.52 -18.23 -13.19
C PRO A 182 -39.03 -18.46 -13.07
N THR A 183 -39.72 -18.59 -14.21
CA THR A 183 -41.16 -18.85 -14.28
C THR A 183 -41.54 -20.27 -13.87
N GLU A 184 -40.76 -21.28 -14.29
CA GLU A 184 -41.00 -22.67 -13.89
C GLU A 184 -40.70 -22.87 -12.41
N PHE A 185 -39.64 -22.22 -11.93
CA PHE A 185 -39.29 -22.17 -10.53
C PHE A 185 -40.42 -21.55 -9.70
N GLU A 186 -40.97 -20.41 -10.11
CA GLU A 186 -42.07 -19.74 -9.39
C GLU A 186 -43.32 -20.63 -9.30
N VAL A 187 -43.69 -21.32 -10.38
CA VAL A 187 -44.84 -22.26 -10.37
C VAL A 187 -44.59 -23.43 -9.43
N LYS A 188 -43.40 -24.05 -9.48
CA LYS A 188 -43.04 -25.16 -8.58
C LYS A 188 -42.98 -24.71 -7.13
N TRP A 189 -42.42 -23.54 -6.88
CA TRP A 189 -42.34 -22.97 -5.55
C TRP A 189 -43.74 -22.70 -4.98
N ARG A 190 -44.67 -22.13 -5.76
CA ARG A 190 -46.06 -21.92 -5.31
C ARG A 190 -46.76 -23.23 -4.99
N HIS A 191 -46.63 -24.24 -5.86
CA HIS A 191 -47.21 -25.55 -5.61
C HIS A 191 -46.63 -26.19 -4.34
N TRP A 192 -45.31 -26.12 -4.17
CA TRP A 192 -44.63 -26.58 -2.98
C TRP A 192 -45.10 -25.84 -1.72
N HIS A 193 -45.20 -24.52 -1.78
CA HIS A 193 -45.67 -23.67 -0.68
C HIS A 193 -47.13 -24.00 -0.30
N ASP A 194 -48.02 -24.17 -1.28
CA ASP A 194 -49.40 -24.60 -1.08
C ASP A 194 -49.50 -25.99 -0.41
N GLU A 195 -48.57 -26.90 -0.71
CA GLU A 195 -48.50 -28.22 -0.05
C GLU A 195 -48.03 -28.12 1.41
N VAL A 196 -47.05 -27.28 1.69
CA VAL A 196 -46.58 -27.01 3.06
C VAL A 196 -47.69 -26.34 3.88
N ASP A 197 -48.36 -25.33 3.33
CA ASP A 197 -49.47 -24.63 3.98
C ASP A 197 -50.64 -25.59 4.26
N ARG A 198 -50.98 -26.46 3.30
CA ARG A 198 -52.00 -27.50 3.51
C ARG A 198 -51.60 -28.47 4.63
N CYS A 199 -50.34 -28.90 4.69
CA CYS A 199 -49.87 -29.77 5.77
C CYS A 199 -49.98 -29.12 7.16
N LEU A 200 -49.77 -27.80 7.22
CA LEU A 200 -49.93 -27.01 8.43
C LEU A 200 -51.41 -26.89 8.83
N GLN A 201 -52.30 -26.56 7.88
CA GLN A 201 -53.75 -26.47 8.10
C GLN A 201 -54.37 -27.82 8.53
N ASP A 202 -53.91 -28.91 7.94
CA ASP A 202 -54.34 -30.28 8.27
C ASP A 202 -53.79 -30.76 9.63
N ASN A 203 -53.01 -29.94 10.34
CA ASN A 203 -52.34 -30.28 11.61
C ASN A 203 -51.50 -31.57 11.52
N SER A 204 -50.91 -31.84 10.35
CA SER A 204 -50.19 -33.09 10.07
C SER A 204 -48.97 -33.30 10.98
N PHE A 205 -48.45 -32.23 11.59
CA PHE A 205 -47.27 -32.24 12.47
C PHE A 205 -47.56 -31.88 13.93
N ALA A 206 -48.83 -31.74 14.34
CA ALA A 206 -49.20 -31.33 15.71
C ALA A 206 -48.68 -32.26 16.82
N SER A 207 -48.30 -33.50 16.47
CA SER A 207 -47.67 -34.45 17.40
C SER A 207 -46.23 -34.08 17.79
N ASN A 208 -45.55 -33.22 17.02
CA ASN A 208 -44.17 -32.81 17.29
C ASN A 208 -44.00 -31.30 17.05
N ARG A 209 -43.84 -30.57 18.15
CA ARG A 209 -43.65 -29.11 18.16
C ARG A 209 -42.51 -28.64 17.24
N HIS A 210 -41.41 -29.39 17.13
CA HIS A 210 -40.28 -29.00 16.29
C HIS A 210 -40.57 -29.18 14.79
N LEU A 211 -41.31 -30.22 14.42
CA LEU A 211 -41.73 -30.41 13.02
C LEU A 211 -42.80 -29.38 12.61
N GLU A 212 -43.71 -29.05 13.54
CA GLU A 212 -44.68 -27.96 13.34
C GLU A 212 -43.96 -26.61 13.17
N LEU A 213 -42.93 -26.35 14.00
CA LEU A 213 -42.07 -25.17 13.88
C LEU A 213 -41.39 -25.10 12.50
N ILE A 214 -40.76 -26.19 12.05
CA ILE A 214 -40.15 -26.24 10.71
C ILE A 214 -41.20 -25.97 9.64
N CYS A 215 -42.40 -26.54 9.76
CA CYS A 215 -43.49 -26.28 8.81
C CYS A 215 -43.88 -24.80 8.78
N LYS A 216 -44.03 -24.14 9.94
CA LYS A 216 -44.31 -22.69 10.03
C LYS A 216 -43.22 -21.85 9.38
N ILE A 217 -41.95 -22.22 9.58
CA ILE A 217 -40.81 -21.55 8.92
C ILE A 217 -40.88 -21.72 7.40
N LEU A 218 -41.18 -22.93 6.90
CA LEU A 218 -41.28 -23.21 5.46
C LEU A 218 -42.44 -22.47 4.78
N VAL A 219 -43.55 -22.24 5.49
CA VAL A 219 -44.65 -21.37 5.03
C VAL A 219 -44.25 -19.89 5.01
N GLY A 220 -43.20 -19.51 5.73
CA GLY A 220 -42.78 -18.11 5.83
C GLY A 220 -43.58 -17.31 6.84
N ASP A 221 -44.06 -17.95 7.92
CA ASP A 221 -44.75 -17.25 9.01
C ASP A 221 -43.80 -16.26 9.70
N GLU A 222 -44.06 -14.96 9.51
CA GLU A 222 -43.15 -13.89 9.94
C GLU A 222 -43.03 -13.82 11.46
N ASP A 223 -44.11 -14.09 12.20
CA ASP A 223 -44.11 -14.09 13.66
C ASP A 223 -43.21 -15.21 14.20
N THR A 224 -43.35 -16.44 13.67
CA THR A 224 -42.49 -17.57 14.03
C THR A 224 -41.01 -17.30 13.74
N LEU A 225 -40.69 -16.64 12.62
CA LEU A 225 -39.29 -16.27 12.29
C LEU A 225 -38.73 -15.24 13.30
N LEU A 226 -39.55 -14.27 13.73
CA LEU A 226 -39.17 -13.26 14.72
C LEU A 226 -39.06 -13.84 16.15
N GLU A 227 -39.80 -14.91 16.48
CA GLU A 227 -39.62 -15.63 17.74
C GLU A 227 -38.23 -16.28 17.86
N HIS A 228 -37.57 -16.59 16.74
CA HIS A 228 -36.26 -17.25 16.68
C HIS A 228 -35.12 -16.30 16.29
N LYS A 229 -35.23 -15.01 16.66
CA LYS A 229 -34.20 -13.98 16.43
C LYS A 229 -32.79 -14.40 16.88
N ASP A 230 -32.68 -15.11 18.01
CA ASP A 230 -31.40 -15.58 18.55
C ASP A 230 -30.67 -16.53 17.58
N LEU A 231 -31.42 -17.43 16.92
CA LEU A 231 -30.87 -18.37 15.93
C LEU A 231 -30.53 -17.66 14.62
N LEU A 232 -31.17 -16.54 14.30
CA LEU A 232 -30.86 -15.73 13.11
C LEU A 232 -29.66 -14.80 13.36
N SER A 233 -29.48 -14.33 14.59
CA SER A 233 -28.45 -13.41 15.11
C SER A 233 -28.41 -12.01 14.46
N THR A 234 -28.75 -11.87 13.18
CA THR A 234 -28.68 -10.59 12.45
C THR A 234 -29.90 -10.36 11.56
N TRP A 235 -30.24 -9.08 11.36
CA TRP A 235 -31.41 -8.69 10.57
C TRP A 235 -31.25 -9.03 9.09
N TYR A 236 -30.02 -9.06 8.56
CA TYR A 236 -29.78 -9.42 7.18
C TYR A 236 -29.88 -10.94 6.95
N HIS A 237 -29.61 -11.78 7.95
CA HIS A 237 -29.95 -13.20 7.87
C HIS A 237 -31.46 -13.41 7.88
N PHE A 238 -32.19 -12.66 8.71
CA PHE A 238 -33.64 -12.62 8.68
C PHE A 238 -34.18 -12.18 7.31
N LEU A 239 -33.62 -11.13 6.72
CA LEU A 239 -33.96 -10.67 5.37
C LEU A 239 -33.85 -11.80 4.34
N VAL A 240 -32.70 -12.47 4.26
CA VAL A 240 -32.48 -13.53 3.27
C VAL A 240 -33.40 -14.72 3.51
N THR A 241 -33.66 -15.08 4.77
CA THR A 241 -34.61 -16.14 5.14
C THR A 241 -36.04 -15.80 4.71
N ARG A 242 -36.48 -14.57 4.98
CA ARG A 242 -37.79 -14.06 4.57
C ARG A 242 -37.94 -14.03 3.06
N LEU A 243 -36.90 -13.62 2.32
CA LEU A 243 -36.92 -13.66 0.86
C LEU A 243 -37.03 -15.10 0.34
N LEU A 244 -36.36 -16.07 0.97
CA LEU A 244 -36.43 -17.47 0.56
C LEU A 244 -37.83 -18.08 0.68
N PHE A 245 -38.52 -17.84 1.80
CA PHE A 245 -39.81 -18.47 2.10
C PHE A 245 -41.04 -17.61 1.79
N CYS A 246 -40.89 -16.32 1.52
CA CYS A 246 -42.02 -15.44 1.18
C CYS A 246 -41.94 -14.88 -0.25
N HIS A 247 -40.73 -14.56 -0.74
CA HIS A 247 -40.54 -13.79 -1.98
C HIS A 247 -39.32 -14.24 -2.81
N PRO A 248 -39.31 -15.48 -3.35
CA PRO A 248 -38.10 -16.07 -3.91
C PRO A 248 -37.71 -15.51 -5.29
N THR A 249 -38.61 -14.78 -5.95
CA THR A 249 -38.40 -14.12 -7.25
C THR A 249 -38.16 -12.60 -7.13
N VAL A 250 -37.76 -12.13 -5.94
CA VAL A 250 -37.53 -10.70 -5.67
C VAL A 250 -36.62 -10.05 -6.71
N LYS A 251 -37.01 -8.86 -7.17
CA LYS A 251 -36.19 -8.07 -8.10
C LYS A 251 -35.16 -7.24 -7.31
N PRO A 252 -33.97 -6.98 -7.87
CA PRO A 252 -32.98 -6.12 -7.24
C PRO A 252 -33.55 -4.76 -6.79
N THR A 253 -34.41 -4.15 -7.61
CA THR A 253 -35.02 -2.84 -7.34
C THR A 253 -35.96 -2.80 -6.14
N GLU A 254 -36.48 -3.95 -5.71
CA GLU A 254 -37.43 -4.07 -4.60
C GLU A 254 -36.72 -4.46 -3.29
N LEU A 255 -35.45 -4.84 -3.37
CA LEU A 255 -34.68 -5.38 -2.25
C LEU A 255 -34.56 -4.38 -1.08
N HIS A 256 -34.45 -3.09 -1.39
CA HIS A 256 -34.36 -2.04 -0.37
C HIS A 256 -35.59 -1.99 0.54
N TYR A 257 -36.79 -2.19 -0.01
CA TYR A 257 -38.05 -2.14 0.74
C TYR A 257 -38.09 -3.28 1.77
N TYR A 258 -37.71 -4.49 1.34
CA TYR A 258 -37.62 -5.64 2.22
C TYR A 258 -36.52 -5.47 3.27
N ALA A 259 -35.35 -4.92 2.90
CA ALA A 259 -34.25 -4.68 3.83
C ALA A 259 -34.66 -3.71 4.95
N GLN A 260 -35.26 -2.57 4.60
CA GLN A 260 -35.73 -1.58 5.59
C GLN A 260 -36.83 -2.15 6.50
N SER A 261 -37.76 -2.91 5.92
CA SER A 261 -38.84 -3.60 6.65
C SER A 261 -38.25 -4.61 7.64
N CYS A 262 -37.34 -5.47 7.19
CA CYS A 262 -36.67 -6.48 8.02
C CYS A 262 -35.84 -5.86 9.14
N MET A 263 -35.09 -4.80 8.84
CA MET A 263 -34.32 -4.09 9.86
C MET A 263 -35.23 -3.53 10.95
N THR A 264 -36.35 -2.89 10.57
CA THR A 264 -37.31 -2.31 11.52
C THR A 264 -37.99 -3.36 12.39
N MET A 265 -38.28 -4.55 11.86
CA MET A 265 -38.89 -5.64 12.63
C MET A 265 -37.89 -6.39 13.52
N PHE A 266 -36.66 -6.54 13.04
CA PHE A 266 -35.63 -7.29 13.73
C PHE A 266 -35.00 -6.49 14.87
N LEU A 267 -34.62 -5.23 14.60
CA LEU A 267 -34.07 -4.31 15.57
C LEU A 267 -35.19 -3.74 16.45
N ASP A 268 -35.02 -3.80 17.76
CA ASP A 268 -35.96 -3.16 18.69
C ASP A 268 -35.96 -1.65 18.44
N ALA A 269 -37.12 -0.99 18.56
CA ALA A 269 -37.28 0.45 18.33
C ALA A 269 -36.38 1.36 19.21
N ARG A 270 -35.68 0.79 20.20
CA ARG A 270 -34.73 1.48 21.09
C ARG A 270 -33.26 1.23 20.74
N SER A 271 -32.97 0.27 19.86
CA SER A 271 -31.61 -0.02 19.41
C SER A 271 -31.18 1.01 18.38
N VAL A 272 -29.96 1.54 18.55
CA VAL A 272 -29.37 2.48 17.58
C VAL A 272 -28.69 1.64 16.51
N PRO A 273 -29.01 1.83 15.22
CA PRO A 273 -28.35 1.10 14.14
C PRO A 273 -26.84 1.28 14.19
N GLU A 274 -26.10 0.20 14.03
CA GLU A 274 -24.64 0.28 13.95
C GLU A 274 -24.20 0.88 12.60
N PRO A 275 -22.98 1.41 12.50
CA PRO A 275 -22.46 1.91 11.21
C PRO A 275 -22.54 0.87 10.10
N LEU A 276 -22.33 -0.41 10.44
CA LEU A 276 -22.45 -1.53 9.52
C LEU A 276 -23.87 -1.67 8.95
N ASP A 277 -24.90 -1.54 9.78
CA ASP A 277 -26.31 -1.65 9.34
C ASP A 277 -26.65 -0.58 8.31
N SER A 278 -26.16 0.65 8.56
CA SER A 278 -26.35 1.78 7.65
C SER A 278 -25.67 1.53 6.29
N ILE A 279 -24.46 0.96 6.29
CA ILE A 279 -23.73 0.60 5.07
C ILE A 279 -24.47 -0.49 4.29
N LEU A 280 -24.92 -1.55 4.97
CA LEU A 280 -25.64 -2.66 4.32
C LEU A 280 -26.97 -2.19 3.72
N LEU A 281 -27.71 -1.32 4.42
CA LEU A 281 -28.91 -0.70 3.87
C LEU A 281 -28.63 0.13 2.62
N ALA A 282 -27.61 0.99 2.66
CA ALA A 282 -27.20 1.78 1.48
C ALA A 282 -26.84 0.89 0.29
N ALA A 283 -26.20 -0.26 0.54
CA ALA A 283 -25.91 -1.24 -0.49
C ALA A 283 -27.19 -1.85 -1.08
N PHE A 284 -28.18 -2.21 -0.25
CA PHE A 284 -29.49 -2.71 -0.71
C PHE A 284 -30.34 -1.64 -1.41
N GLU A 285 -30.14 -0.36 -1.11
CA GLU A 285 -30.70 0.79 -1.83
C GLU A 285 -30.01 1.09 -3.17
N PHE A 286 -28.92 0.35 -3.48
CA PHE A 286 -28.07 0.56 -4.64
C PHE A 286 -27.39 1.95 -4.66
N ASP A 287 -27.23 2.60 -3.51
CA ASP A 287 -26.48 3.86 -3.38
C ASP A 287 -25.00 3.60 -3.09
N ILE A 288 -24.24 3.39 -4.17
CA ILE A 288 -22.80 3.14 -4.12
C ILE A 288 -22.04 4.30 -3.46
N HIS A 289 -22.48 5.55 -3.68
CA HIS A 289 -21.79 6.72 -3.13
C HIS A 289 -21.93 6.80 -1.61
N GLN A 290 -23.11 6.47 -1.10
CA GLN A 290 -23.35 6.40 0.34
C GLN A 290 -22.57 5.24 0.99
N VAL A 291 -22.49 4.07 0.34
CA VAL A 291 -21.64 2.94 0.79
C VAL A 291 -20.18 3.38 0.92
N ILE A 292 -19.61 4.01 -0.11
CA ILE A 292 -18.22 4.48 -0.10
C ILE A 292 -18.00 5.50 1.03
N LYS A 293 -18.92 6.45 1.19
CA LYS A 293 -18.83 7.48 2.23
C LYS A 293 -18.88 6.88 3.64
N ASP A 294 -19.83 6.01 3.92
CA ASP A 294 -19.98 5.44 5.26
C ASP A 294 -18.84 4.49 5.58
N CYS A 295 -18.36 3.71 4.61
CA CYS A 295 -17.17 2.88 4.78
C CYS A 295 -15.91 3.71 5.07
N SER A 296 -15.76 4.90 4.47
CA SER A 296 -14.62 5.79 4.74
C SER A 296 -14.56 6.28 6.18
N ILE A 297 -15.73 6.37 6.84
CA ILE A 297 -15.85 6.81 8.23
C ILE A 297 -15.75 5.61 9.19
N ALA A 298 -16.41 4.49 8.85
CA ALA A 298 -16.56 3.36 9.76
C ALA A 298 -15.35 2.43 9.82
N LEU A 299 -14.62 2.23 8.72
CA LEU A 299 -13.56 1.22 8.63
C LEU A 299 -12.16 1.74 9.00
N ASN A 300 -12.03 3.02 9.40
CA ASN A 300 -10.81 3.73 9.82
C ASN A 300 -9.62 3.73 8.85
N ASN A 301 -9.60 2.86 7.83
CA ASN A 301 -8.58 2.81 6.79
C ASN A 301 -9.17 3.16 5.42
N TRP A 302 -8.38 3.86 4.62
CA TRP A 302 -8.74 4.19 3.24
C TRP A 302 -8.61 2.98 2.30
N TRP A 303 -8.14 1.83 2.78
CA TRP A 303 -7.86 0.66 1.95
C TRP A 303 -9.11 0.14 1.26
N PHE A 304 -10.20 -0.06 2.01
CA PHE A 304 -11.45 -0.60 1.46
C PHE A 304 -12.00 0.31 0.37
N VAL A 305 -12.15 1.60 0.69
CA VAL A 305 -12.75 2.57 -0.23
C VAL A 305 -11.89 2.82 -1.45
N ALA A 306 -10.56 2.83 -1.33
CA ALA A 306 -9.67 2.99 -2.47
C ALA A 306 -9.77 1.82 -3.46
N HIS A 307 -9.69 0.58 -2.96
CA HIS A 307 -9.69 -0.61 -3.83
C HIS A 307 -11.09 -0.94 -4.36
N LEU A 308 -12.14 -0.80 -3.55
CA LEU A 308 -13.50 -1.04 -4.02
C LEU A 308 -13.88 -0.01 -5.08
N THR A 309 -13.60 1.28 -4.86
CA THR A 309 -13.90 2.33 -5.83
C THR A 309 -13.11 2.13 -7.12
N ASP A 310 -11.83 1.75 -7.04
CA ASP A 310 -11.03 1.42 -8.22
C ASP A 310 -11.64 0.26 -9.02
N LEU A 311 -12.06 -0.82 -8.36
CA LEU A 311 -12.71 -1.96 -9.02
C LEU A 311 -14.06 -1.58 -9.64
N LEU A 312 -14.88 -0.79 -8.95
CA LEU A 312 -16.18 -0.31 -9.44
C LEU A 312 -16.03 0.63 -10.65
N ASP A 313 -15.00 1.46 -10.66
CA ASP A 313 -14.66 2.34 -11.78
C ASP A 313 -14.23 1.53 -13.03
N HIS A 314 -13.43 0.48 -12.84
CA HIS A 314 -13.08 -0.47 -13.92
C HIS A 314 -14.31 -1.22 -14.46
N CYS A 315 -15.29 -1.51 -13.60
CA CYS A 315 -16.59 -2.05 -13.99
C CYS A 315 -17.50 -1.02 -14.69
N LYS A 316 -17.10 0.25 -14.79
CA LYS A 316 -17.87 1.38 -15.34
C LYS A 316 -19.20 1.63 -14.62
N LEU A 317 -19.24 1.32 -13.32
CA LEU A 317 -20.43 1.51 -12.48
C LEU A 317 -20.48 2.91 -11.85
N LEU A 318 -19.34 3.59 -11.78
CA LEU A 318 -19.22 4.96 -11.29
C LEU A 318 -19.26 5.94 -12.46
N GLN A 319 -20.01 7.03 -12.30
CA GLN A 319 -19.97 8.14 -13.25
C GLN A 319 -18.73 8.98 -12.96
N SER A 320 -17.92 9.22 -13.99
CA SER A 320 -16.74 10.09 -13.92
C SER A 320 -17.17 11.57 -13.91
N HIS A 321 -17.79 12.01 -12.82
CA HIS A 321 -17.98 13.44 -12.59
C HIS A 321 -16.76 13.99 -11.84
N ASN A 322 -16.19 15.05 -12.39
CA ASN A 322 -15.14 15.78 -11.69
C ASN A 322 -15.76 16.46 -10.48
N LEU A 323 -15.17 16.23 -9.31
CA LEU A 323 -15.48 16.95 -8.10
C LEU A 323 -15.11 18.43 -8.28
N HIS A 324 -15.65 19.31 -7.45
CA HIS A 324 -15.44 20.77 -7.58
C HIS A 324 -13.96 21.20 -7.57
N PHE A 325 -13.06 20.34 -7.11
CA PHE A 325 -11.63 20.54 -7.04
C PHE A 325 -10.83 19.88 -8.19
N GLY A 326 -11.50 19.39 -9.23
CA GLY A 326 -10.86 18.95 -10.49
C GLY A 326 -10.45 17.48 -10.57
N SER A 327 -10.58 16.71 -9.49
CA SER A 327 -10.33 15.26 -9.46
C SER A 327 -11.64 14.48 -9.54
N ASN A 328 -11.61 13.25 -10.04
CA ASN A 328 -12.72 12.31 -9.87
C ASN A 328 -12.68 11.64 -8.47
N LEU A 329 -13.77 10.97 -8.08
CA LEU A 329 -13.89 10.29 -6.78
C LEU A 329 -12.86 9.18 -6.59
N ARG A 330 -12.59 8.39 -7.64
CA ARG A 330 -11.60 7.31 -7.63
C ARG A 330 -10.22 7.86 -7.26
N GLU A 331 -9.78 8.88 -7.98
CA GLU A 331 -8.47 9.50 -7.78
C GLU A 331 -8.36 10.13 -6.39
N PHE A 332 -9.40 10.83 -5.91
CA PHE A 332 -9.41 11.37 -4.55
C PHE A 332 -9.14 10.29 -3.49
N LEU A 333 -9.88 9.18 -3.53
CA LEU A 333 -9.74 8.10 -2.56
C LEU A 333 -8.41 7.36 -2.67
N LEU A 334 -7.89 7.18 -3.89
CA LEU A 334 -6.57 6.61 -4.12
C LEU A 334 -5.46 7.52 -3.59
N LEU A 335 -5.58 8.85 -3.75
CA LEU A 335 -4.60 9.81 -3.25
C LEU A 335 -4.56 9.84 -1.72
N GLU A 336 -5.71 9.80 -1.04
CA GLU A 336 -5.77 9.71 0.43
C GLU A 336 -5.16 8.41 0.94
N TYR A 337 -5.49 7.28 0.31
CA TYR A 337 -4.91 5.98 0.66
C TYR A 337 -3.40 5.93 0.44
N ALA A 338 -2.93 6.35 -0.75
CA ALA A 338 -1.51 6.39 -1.08
C ALA A 338 -0.74 7.32 -0.15
N SER A 339 -1.30 8.48 0.20
CA SER A 339 -0.70 9.40 1.17
C SER A 339 -0.58 8.78 2.56
N GLY A 340 -1.60 8.04 3.01
CA GLY A 340 -1.55 7.26 4.26
C GLY A 340 -0.42 6.23 4.25
N LEU A 341 -0.31 5.43 3.18
CA LEU A 341 0.78 4.46 3.01
C LEU A 341 2.16 5.12 2.95
N PHE A 342 2.26 6.31 2.35
CA PHE A 342 3.52 7.02 2.17
C PHE A 342 4.16 7.46 3.49
N THR A 343 3.35 7.71 4.52
CA THR A 343 3.86 8.04 5.86
C THR A 343 4.59 6.85 6.51
N HIS A 344 4.29 5.62 6.09
CA HIS A 344 4.84 4.42 6.70
C HIS A 344 6.22 4.07 6.16
N HIS A 345 7.16 3.76 7.07
CA HIS A 345 8.58 3.60 6.78
C HIS A 345 8.93 2.51 5.74
N SER A 346 8.08 1.50 5.58
CA SER A 346 8.29 0.38 4.65
C SER A 346 7.29 0.31 3.49
N LEU A 347 6.14 1.00 3.57
CA LEU A 347 5.06 0.89 2.56
C LEU A 347 5.10 2.02 1.53
N TRP A 348 5.90 3.07 1.76
CA TRP A 348 6.01 4.22 0.85
C TRP A 348 6.36 3.83 -0.60
N GLN A 349 7.05 2.70 -0.83
CA GLN A 349 7.33 2.22 -2.19
C GLN A 349 6.06 1.80 -2.92
N LEU A 350 5.14 1.12 -2.24
CA LEU A 350 3.85 0.72 -2.81
C LEU A 350 3.01 1.95 -3.17
N ALA A 351 3.04 2.97 -2.30
CA ALA A 351 2.33 4.23 -2.50
C ALA A 351 2.72 4.94 -3.81
N VAL A 352 3.98 4.81 -4.25
CA VAL A 352 4.45 5.39 -5.53
C VAL A 352 3.64 4.85 -6.70
N ASP A 353 3.40 3.54 -6.74
CA ASP A 353 2.67 2.91 -7.83
C ASP A 353 1.19 3.30 -7.79
N TYR A 354 0.59 3.53 -6.62
CA TYR A 354 -0.75 4.13 -6.55
C TYR A 354 -0.79 5.55 -7.12
N PHE A 355 0.22 6.39 -6.81
CA PHE A 355 0.31 7.73 -7.38
C PHE A 355 0.46 7.73 -8.91
N ASP A 356 1.16 6.75 -9.48
CA ASP A 356 1.31 6.65 -10.94
C ASP A 356 -0.02 6.37 -11.67
N HIS A 357 -0.98 5.76 -10.98
CA HIS A 357 -2.31 5.44 -11.54
C HIS A 357 -3.38 6.49 -11.19
N CYS A 358 -2.95 7.67 -10.69
CA CYS A 358 -3.77 8.86 -10.51
C CYS A 358 -3.50 9.86 -11.65
N PRO A 359 -4.49 10.16 -12.52
CA PRO A 359 -4.27 10.87 -13.77
C PRO A 359 -3.95 12.37 -13.62
N GLU A 360 -4.60 13.09 -12.70
CA GLU A 360 -4.54 14.55 -12.62
C GLU A 360 -3.47 15.02 -11.61
N PHE A 361 -3.54 14.50 -10.37
CA PHE A 361 -2.75 15.00 -9.25
C PHE A 361 -1.67 14.03 -8.75
N GLY A 362 -1.68 12.78 -9.23
CA GLY A 362 -0.75 11.72 -8.78
C GLY A 362 0.72 12.15 -8.80
N ARG A 363 1.17 12.70 -9.92
CA ARG A 363 2.56 13.18 -10.09
C ARG A 363 2.91 14.31 -9.13
N VAL A 364 2.03 15.29 -8.95
CA VAL A 364 2.26 16.45 -8.07
C VAL A 364 2.38 16.00 -6.61
N TYR A 365 1.52 15.06 -6.19
CA TYR A 365 1.58 14.45 -4.86
C TYR A 365 2.89 13.70 -4.64
N LEU A 366 3.30 12.87 -5.59
CA LEU A 366 4.56 12.14 -5.52
C LEU A 366 5.76 13.11 -5.43
N GLU A 367 5.79 14.15 -6.26
CA GLU A 367 6.83 15.18 -6.27
C GLU A 367 6.98 15.89 -4.91
N LEU A 368 5.87 16.16 -4.22
CA LEU A 368 5.85 16.81 -2.90
C LEU A 368 6.22 15.87 -1.76
N GLN A 369 5.78 14.61 -1.83
CA GLN A 369 5.95 13.65 -0.74
C GLN A 369 7.31 12.95 -0.77
N ILE A 370 7.88 12.70 -1.95
CA ILE A 370 9.13 11.96 -2.11
C ILE A 370 10.32 12.60 -1.38
N GLU A 371 10.35 13.92 -1.30
CA GLU A 371 11.39 14.67 -0.58
C GLU A 371 11.31 14.50 0.93
N ARG A 372 10.16 14.07 1.47
CA ARG A 372 9.92 13.86 2.90
C ARG A 372 10.34 12.47 3.38
N VAL A 373 10.67 11.55 2.46
CA VAL A 373 11.12 10.20 2.82
C VAL A 373 12.42 10.32 3.64
N PRO A 374 12.49 9.75 4.87
CA PRO A 374 13.69 9.86 5.68
C PRO A 374 14.85 9.09 5.02
N LEU A 375 15.91 9.82 4.65
CA LEU A 375 17.07 9.29 3.92
C LEU A 375 18.18 8.84 4.87
N ASP A 376 17.88 7.88 5.75
CA ASP A 376 18.80 7.45 6.83
C ASP A 376 20.06 6.73 6.33
N THR A 377 19.92 6.00 5.23
CA THR A 377 20.99 5.19 4.63
C THR A 377 21.20 5.56 3.17
N GLU A 378 22.44 5.39 2.71
CA GLU A 378 22.80 5.61 1.31
C GLU A 378 22.02 4.67 0.37
N HIS A 379 21.79 3.42 0.80
CA HIS A 379 21.00 2.47 0.04
C HIS A 379 19.54 2.93 -0.15
N LYS A 380 18.92 3.50 0.89
CA LYS A 380 17.57 4.06 0.79
C LYS A 380 17.55 5.27 -0.15
N ALA A 381 18.54 6.15 -0.08
CA ALA A 381 18.65 7.28 -1.00
C ALA A 381 18.80 6.85 -2.46
N LEU A 382 19.61 5.83 -2.75
CA LEU A 382 19.74 5.28 -4.10
C LEU A 382 18.44 4.66 -4.63
N LYS A 383 17.64 4.02 -3.76
CA LYS A 383 16.31 3.53 -4.13
C LYS A 383 15.36 4.67 -4.51
N VAL A 384 15.29 5.71 -3.67
CA VAL A 384 14.46 6.89 -3.95
C VAL A 384 14.91 7.57 -5.24
N LEU A 385 16.22 7.73 -5.46
CA LEU A 385 16.74 8.27 -6.70
C LEU A 385 16.31 7.47 -7.93
N ARG A 386 16.44 6.13 -7.90
CA ARG A 386 16.03 5.28 -9.02
C ARG A 386 14.55 5.48 -9.38
N ILE A 387 13.69 5.60 -8.37
CA ILE A 387 12.26 5.87 -8.54
C ILE A 387 12.03 7.22 -9.23
N CYS A 388 12.73 8.27 -8.80
CA CYS A 388 12.65 9.61 -9.39
C CYS A 388 13.22 9.64 -10.83
N GLU A 389 14.34 8.96 -11.09
CA GLU A 389 14.97 8.88 -12.41
C GLU A 389 14.08 8.17 -13.43
N GLN A 390 13.46 7.06 -13.04
CA GLN A 390 12.48 6.34 -13.88
C GLN A 390 11.29 7.21 -14.29
N ARG A 391 10.90 8.18 -13.44
CA ARG A 391 9.78 9.10 -13.64
C ARG A 391 10.19 10.50 -14.12
N GLN A 392 11.46 10.68 -14.50
CA GLN A 392 12.01 11.95 -15.01
C GLN A 392 11.86 13.14 -14.05
N MET A 393 11.85 12.89 -12.74
CA MET A 393 11.71 13.89 -11.67
C MET A 393 13.05 14.58 -11.36
N SER A 394 13.54 15.38 -12.31
CA SER A 394 14.90 15.94 -12.28
C SER A 394 15.17 16.90 -11.11
N GLU A 395 14.16 17.66 -10.69
CA GLU A 395 14.28 18.60 -9.59
C GLU A 395 14.43 17.88 -8.25
N GLN A 396 13.63 16.83 -8.03
CA GLN A 396 13.68 15.99 -6.84
C GLN A 396 15.00 15.20 -6.78
N VAL A 397 15.49 14.67 -7.92
CA VAL A 397 16.82 14.03 -8.00
C VAL A 397 17.91 15.00 -7.52
N ARG A 398 17.87 16.25 -7.99
CA ARG A 398 18.84 17.28 -7.59
C ARG A 398 18.73 17.60 -6.09
N SER A 399 17.52 17.78 -5.60
CA SER A 399 17.22 18.06 -4.19
C SER A 399 17.75 16.95 -3.27
N ILE A 400 17.40 15.70 -3.56
CA ILE A 400 17.85 14.50 -2.82
C ILE A 400 19.38 14.40 -2.82
N CYS A 401 20.01 14.58 -3.98
CA CYS A 401 21.47 14.52 -4.08
C CYS A 401 22.15 15.60 -3.22
N LYS A 402 21.61 16.83 -3.18
CA LYS A 402 22.13 17.92 -2.33
C LYS A 402 22.02 17.59 -0.84
N ILE A 403 20.89 17.04 -0.40
CA ILE A 403 20.68 16.62 0.99
C ILE A 403 21.72 15.56 1.39
N MET A 404 21.92 14.54 0.54
CA MET A 404 22.89 13.48 0.78
C MET A 404 24.33 13.99 0.76
N ALA A 405 24.66 14.90 -0.16
CA ALA A 405 25.98 15.51 -0.24
C ALA A 405 26.30 16.33 1.03
N MET A 406 25.35 17.13 1.53
CA MET A 406 25.50 17.87 2.79
C MET A 406 25.66 16.94 4.00
N ARG A 407 24.88 15.85 4.06
CA ARG A 407 24.98 14.85 5.14
C ARG A 407 26.36 14.17 5.13
N ALA A 408 26.85 13.77 3.96
CA ALA A 408 28.17 13.16 3.81
C ALA A 408 29.30 14.14 4.23
N LEU A 409 29.17 15.42 3.86
CA LEU A 409 30.11 16.47 4.25
C LEU A 409 30.16 16.68 5.78
N ARG A 410 29.00 16.67 6.45
CA ARG A 410 28.91 16.76 7.92
C ARG A 410 29.56 15.57 8.62
N ASN A 411 29.45 14.38 8.02
CA ASN A 411 30.08 13.15 8.52
C ASN A 411 31.57 13.01 8.13
N ASN A 412 32.18 14.06 7.57
CA ASN A 412 33.57 14.09 7.11
C ASN A 412 33.93 13.01 6.06
N ARG A 413 32.94 12.57 5.27
CA ARG A 413 33.12 11.64 4.14
C ARG A 413 33.18 12.44 2.84
N LEU A 414 34.36 12.95 2.52
CA LEU A 414 34.54 13.87 1.39
C LEU A 414 34.30 13.20 0.04
N GLY A 415 34.74 11.96 -0.16
CA GLY A 415 34.50 11.23 -1.40
C GLY A 415 33.00 11.03 -1.67
N SER A 416 32.27 10.51 -0.68
CA SER A 416 30.81 10.38 -0.80
C SER A 416 30.16 11.74 -1.09
N ALA A 417 30.52 12.80 -0.36
CA ALA A 417 29.97 14.14 -0.57
C ALA A 417 30.20 14.64 -2.01
N LEU A 418 31.39 14.42 -2.55
CA LEU A 418 31.75 14.82 -3.91
C LEU A 418 30.95 14.04 -4.95
N SER A 419 30.83 12.72 -4.78
CA SER A 419 30.03 11.86 -5.65
C SER A 419 28.57 12.31 -5.72
N TRP A 420 27.96 12.60 -4.57
CA TRP A 420 26.59 13.11 -4.49
C TRP A 420 26.45 14.52 -5.11
N SER A 421 27.46 15.39 -4.94
CA SER A 421 27.49 16.72 -5.57
C SER A 421 27.57 16.67 -7.10
N ILE A 422 28.35 15.73 -7.64
CA ILE A 422 28.49 15.52 -9.08
C ILE A 422 27.15 15.07 -9.67
N ARG A 423 26.48 14.12 -9.01
CA ARG A 423 25.14 13.65 -9.41
C ARG A 423 24.10 14.78 -9.36
N ALA A 424 24.18 15.66 -8.35
CA ALA A 424 23.34 16.86 -8.27
C ALA A 424 23.61 17.90 -9.37
N LYS A 425 24.74 17.78 -10.10
CA LYS A 425 25.26 18.83 -11.00
C LYS A 425 25.41 20.18 -10.29
N ASP A 426 25.76 20.17 -9.01
CA ASP A 426 25.98 21.40 -8.22
C ASP A 426 27.46 21.80 -8.27
N ALA A 427 27.78 22.74 -9.16
CA ALA A 427 29.15 23.22 -9.38
C ALA A 427 29.71 24.00 -8.17
N ALA A 428 28.86 24.74 -7.46
CA ALA A 428 29.28 25.51 -6.29
C ALA A 428 29.64 24.57 -5.14
N PHE A 429 28.81 23.57 -4.89
CA PHE A 429 29.07 22.59 -3.84
C PHE A 429 30.26 21.68 -4.19
N ALA A 430 30.42 21.29 -5.47
CA ALA A 430 31.59 20.56 -5.93
C ALA A 430 32.89 21.35 -5.73
N THR A 431 32.85 22.68 -5.94
CA THR A 431 33.98 23.58 -5.67
C THR A 431 34.33 23.59 -4.19
N LEU A 432 33.35 23.75 -3.30
CA LEU A 432 33.57 23.74 -1.85
C LEU A 432 34.22 22.45 -1.37
N ILE A 433 33.72 21.30 -1.82
CA ILE A 433 34.29 19.99 -1.44
C ILE A 433 35.69 19.83 -2.01
N SER A 434 35.93 20.27 -3.25
CA SER A 434 37.25 20.21 -3.87
C SER A 434 38.27 21.08 -3.13
N GLU A 435 37.88 22.27 -2.64
CA GLU A 435 38.74 23.09 -1.79
C GLU A 435 39.09 22.40 -0.48
N ARG A 436 38.15 21.68 0.13
CA ARG A 436 38.39 20.91 1.35
C ARG A 436 39.37 19.76 1.13
N PHE A 437 39.27 19.03 0.01
CA PHE A 437 40.26 18.01 -0.37
C PHE A 437 41.68 18.60 -0.50
N LEU A 438 41.81 19.78 -1.11
CA LEU A 438 43.10 20.45 -1.27
C LEU A 438 43.65 20.96 0.07
N GLN A 439 42.79 21.45 0.96
CA GLN A 439 43.18 21.85 2.32
C GLN A 439 43.67 20.65 3.13
N ASP A 440 42.96 19.52 3.07
CA ASP A 440 43.38 18.27 3.72
C ASP A 440 44.73 17.78 3.18
N TYR A 441 44.95 17.90 1.87
CA TYR A 441 46.24 17.61 1.26
C TYR A 441 47.34 18.55 1.77
N CYS A 442 47.12 19.87 1.82
CA CYS A 442 48.10 20.81 2.38
C CYS A 442 48.47 20.49 3.83
N ALA A 443 47.53 19.98 4.62
CA ALA A 443 47.76 19.67 6.03
C ALA A 443 48.45 18.31 6.25
N ARG A 444 48.14 17.30 5.43
CA ARG A 444 48.57 15.90 5.65
C ARG A 444 49.60 15.39 4.64
N GLY A 445 49.71 16.01 3.47
CA GLY A 445 50.54 15.57 2.35
C GLY A 445 49.97 14.38 1.55
N THR A 446 48.74 13.94 1.82
CA THR A 446 48.11 12.79 1.17
C THR A 446 46.63 13.04 0.90
N PHE A 447 46.12 12.55 -0.23
CA PHE A 447 44.70 12.60 -0.56
C PHE A 447 43.90 11.50 0.17
N SER A 448 42.71 11.86 0.65
CA SER A 448 41.66 10.91 1.02
C SER A 448 40.89 10.45 -0.23
N ASP A 449 40.32 9.24 -0.19
CA ASP A 449 39.42 8.70 -1.23
C ASP A 449 39.99 8.73 -2.68
N LEU A 450 41.21 8.20 -2.86
CA LEU A 450 41.96 8.19 -4.14
C LEU A 450 41.15 7.61 -5.31
N ASP A 451 40.45 6.50 -5.07
CA ASP A 451 39.71 5.79 -6.11
C ASP A 451 38.62 6.64 -6.76
N LEU A 452 37.99 7.55 -6.00
CA LEU A 452 36.97 8.42 -6.55
C LEU A 452 37.59 9.51 -7.44
N ILE A 453 38.68 10.14 -6.96
CA ILE A 453 39.34 11.23 -7.68
C ILE A 453 39.95 10.71 -8.98
N ASP A 454 40.51 9.50 -8.96
CA ASP A 454 41.09 8.84 -10.13
C ASP A 454 40.01 8.49 -11.20
N ASN A 455 38.74 8.37 -10.80
CA ASN A 455 37.62 7.99 -11.67
C ASN A 455 36.61 9.12 -11.95
N LEU A 456 37.00 10.40 -11.81
CA LEU A 456 36.11 11.54 -12.08
C LEU A 456 35.69 11.66 -13.55
N GLY A 457 36.55 11.26 -14.49
CA GLY A 457 36.25 11.29 -15.93
C GLY A 457 35.71 12.66 -16.41
N PRO A 458 34.64 12.71 -17.20
CA PRO A 458 34.03 13.97 -17.66
C PRO A 458 33.47 14.85 -16.53
N ALA A 459 33.21 14.31 -15.33
CA ALA A 459 32.65 15.08 -14.23
C ALA A 459 33.62 16.15 -13.70
N MET A 460 34.91 16.07 -14.02
CA MET A 460 35.90 17.10 -13.71
C MET A 460 35.48 18.47 -14.21
N LEU A 461 34.81 18.53 -15.36
CA LEU A 461 34.37 19.75 -16.03
C LEU A 461 33.20 20.46 -15.30
N LEU A 462 32.68 19.87 -14.21
CA LEU A 462 31.62 20.49 -13.43
C LEU A 462 32.09 21.78 -12.74
N SER A 463 33.36 21.88 -12.35
CA SER A 463 33.95 23.13 -11.86
C SER A 463 35.45 23.20 -12.08
N ASP A 464 35.98 24.42 -12.20
CA ASP A 464 37.42 24.68 -12.37
C ASP A 464 38.25 24.09 -11.23
N ARG A 465 37.72 24.16 -10.00
CA ARG A 465 38.38 23.63 -8.81
C ARG A 465 38.40 22.11 -8.80
N LEU A 466 37.33 21.46 -9.23
CA LEU A 466 37.27 20.00 -9.36
C LEU A 466 38.19 19.52 -10.50
N THR A 467 38.26 20.28 -11.60
CA THR A 467 39.22 20.06 -12.68
C THR A 467 40.65 20.12 -12.14
N PHE A 468 40.99 21.15 -11.38
CA PHE A 468 42.31 21.27 -10.75
C PHE A 468 42.61 20.07 -9.84
N LEU A 469 41.67 19.68 -8.96
CA LEU A 469 41.85 18.54 -8.05
C LEU A 469 42.13 17.24 -8.81
N GLY A 470 41.31 16.91 -9.81
CA GLY A 470 41.49 15.68 -10.60
C GLY A 470 42.80 15.67 -11.40
N LYS A 471 43.15 16.80 -12.04
CA LYS A 471 44.41 16.93 -12.79
C LYS A 471 45.64 16.92 -11.89
N TYR A 472 45.54 17.50 -10.69
CA TYR A 472 46.62 17.46 -9.72
C TYR A 472 46.86 16.04 -9.17
N ARG A 473 45.79 15.28 -8.97
CA ARG A 473 45.91 13.86 -8.62
C ARG A 473 46.50 13.02 -9.76
N GLU A 474 46.08 13.27 -11.00
CA GLU A 474 46.66 12.65 -12.20
C GLU A 474 48.17 12.90 -12.30
N PHE A 475 48.64 14.10 -11.92
CA PHE A 475 50.06 14.41 -11.79
C PHE A 475 50.78 13.47 -10.80
N HIS A 476 50.25 13.27 -9.59
CA HIS A 476 50.86 12.35 -8.63
C HIS A 476 50.83 10.89 -9.10
N LYS A 477 49.81 10.48 -9.85
CA LYS A 477 49.74 9.15 -10.47
C LYS A 477 50.85 8.96 -11.51
N LEU A 478 51.01 9.90 -12.44
CA LEU A 478 52.08 9.88 -13.44
C LEU A 478 53.47 9.91 -12.79
N TYR A 479 53.63 10.69 -11.72
CA TYR A 479 54.87 10.73 -10.95
C TYR A 479 55.19 9.36 -10.30
N GLY A 480 54.18 8.71 -9.70
CA GLY A 480 54.32 7.36 -9.12
C GLY A 480 54.62 6.27 -10.16
N GLU A 481 54.08 6.41 -11.38
CA GLU A 481 54.38 5.55 -12.54
C GLU A 481 55.76 5.82 -13.17
N LYS A 482 56.55 6.74 -12.61
CA LYS A 482 57.85 7.21 -13.14
C LYS A 482 57.77 7.87 -14.52
N ARG A 483 56.60 8.36 -14.92
CA ARG A 483 56.39 9.13 -16.17
C ARG A 483 56.66 10.60 -15.92
N PHE A 484 57.89 10.92 -15.51
CA PHE A 484 58.27 12.26 -15.03
C PHE A 484 58.06 13.37 -16.07
N ARG A 485 58.31 13.07 -17.35
CA ARG A 485 58.10 14.00 -18.46
C ARG A 485 56.65 14.48 -18.58
N GLU A 486 55.71 13.55 -18.52
CA GLU A 486 54.28 13.85 -18.63
C GLU A 486 53.75 14.52 -17.37
N ALA A 487 54.22 14.08 -16.20
CA ALA A 487 53.92 14.71 -14.92
C ALA A 487 54.37 16.18 -14.89
N ALA A 488 55.57 16.50 -15.37
CA ALA A 488 56.09 17.86 -15.44
C ALA A 488 55.26 18.76 -16.39
N LYS A 489 54.89 18.25 -17.58
CA LYS A 489 54.01 18.98 -18.51
C LYS A 489 52.64 19.26 -17.91
N LEU A 490 52.05 18.28 -17.22
CA LEU A 490 50.76 18.43 -16.57
C LEU A 490 50.82 19.47 -15.43
N LEU A 491 51.84 19.39 -14.57
CA LEU A 491 52.05 20.36 -13.50
C LEU A 491 52.30 21.79 -14.04
N LEU A 492 53.09 21.89 -15.12
CA LEU A 492 53.33 23.15 -15.82
C LEU A 492 52.01 23.76 -16.29
N SER A 493 51.15 22.94 -16.91
CA SER A 493 49.81 23.35 -17.39
C SER A 493 48.88 23.80 -16.27
N LEU A 494 48.91 23.13 -15.11
CA LEU A 494 48.09 23.49 -13.95
C LEU A 494 48.46 24.87 -13.38
N MET A 495 49.75 25.20 -13.36
CA MET A 495 50.23 26.51 -12.93
C MET A 495 49.85 27.62 -13.92
N THR A 496 49.90 27.36 -15.23
CA THR A 496 49.61 28.39 -16.25
C THR A 496 48.10 28.60 -16.44
N ALA A 497 47.28 27.57 -16.22
CA ALA A 497 45.85 27.58 -16.50
C ALA A 497 44.99 28.46 -15.56
N LYS A 498 45.58 29.17 -14.59
CA LYS A 498 44.87 30.04 -13.60
C LYS A 498 43.77 29.35 -12.76
N ILE A 499 43.65 28.03 -12.82
CA ILE A 499 42.68 27.22 -12.06
C ILE A 499 43.15 26.86 -10.63
N ALA A 500 44.44 27.02 -10.34
CA ALA A 500 45.03 26.69 -9.04
C ALA A 500 44.61 27.70 -7.93
N PRO A 501 44.19 27.22 -6.73
CA PRO A 501 43.85 28.11 -5.62
C PRO A 501 45.08 28.90 -5.14
N ARG A 502 44.90 30.19 -4.81
CA ARG A 502 45.99 31.05 -4.28
C ARG A 502 46.69 30.44 -3.07
N SER A 503 45.93 29.83 -2.16
CA SER A 503 46.43 29.16 -0.96
C SER A 503 47.23 27.89 -1.23
N PHE A 504 47.10 27.28 -2.42
CA PHE A 504 47.71 25.99 -2.76
C PHE A 504 49.06 26.16 -3.48
N TRP A 505 49.42 27.37 -3.91
CA TRP A 505 50.64 27.60 -4.68
C TRP A 505 51.93 27.18 -3.97
N MET A 506 52.01 27.34 -2.65
CA MET A 506 53.19 26.91 -1.91
C MET A 506 53.37 25.39 -1.98
N THR A 507 52.29 24.63 -1.77
CA THR A 507 52.29 23.17 -1.89
C THR A 507 52.63 22.73 -3.31
N LEU A 508 52.04 23.39 -4.32
CA LEU A 508 52.30 23.14 -5.74
C LEU A 508 53.79 23.32 -6.10
N LEU A 509 54.43 24.35 -5.55
CA LEU A 509 55.86 24.62 -5.77
C LEU A 509 56.75 23.60 -5.03
N THR A 510 56.37 23.22 -3.81
CA THR A 510 57.09 22.17 -3.05
C THR A 510 57.05 20.84 -3.78
N ASP A 511 55.89 20.43 -4.28
CA ASP A 511 55.72 19.15 -5.00
C ASP A 511 56.37 19.17 -6.40
N ALA A 512 56.73 20.36 -6.91
CA ALA A 512 57.51 20.52 -8.14
C ALA A 512 59.02 20.31 -7.93
N LEU A 513 59.56 20.50 -6.70
CA LEU A 513 60.99 20.41 -6.42
C LEU A 513 61.60 19.05 -6.82
N PRO A 514 61.01 17.90 -6.46
CA PRO A 514 61.58 16.59 -6.81
C PRO A 514 61.67 16.34 -8.31
N LEU A 515 60.79 16.95 -9.12
CA LEU A 515 60.83 16.85 -10.59
C LEU A 515 62.01 17.61 -11.19
N LEU A 516 62.40 18.74 -10.58
CA LEU A 516 63.53 19.56 -11.03
C LEU A 516 64.88 18.86 -10.76
N GLU A 517 64.91 17.95 -9.79
CA GLU A 517 66.08 17.13 -9.45
C GLU A 517 66.26 15.92 -10.39
N GLN A 518 65.24 15.56 -11.19
CA GLN A 518 65.32 14.44 -12.14
C GLN A 518 66.03 14.84 -13.45
N LYS A 519 67.14 14.16 -13.77
CA LYS A 519 67.93 14.40 -14.99
C LYS A 519 67.11 14.32 -16.29
N GLU A 520 66.10 13.45 -16.36
CA GLU A 520 65.27 13.26 -17.56
C GLU A 520 64.37 14.46 -17.86
N VAL A 521 63.97 15.24 -16.85
CA VAL A 521 63.14 16.44 -17.01
C VAL A 521 64.01 17.65 -17.38
N SER A 522 65.25 17.69 -16.89
CA SER A 522 66.21 18.77 -17.19
C SER A 522 66.69 18.80 -18.65
N LEU A 523 66.58 17.68 -19.37
CA LEU A 523 67.20 17.50 -20.71
C LEU A 523 66.32 17.99 -21.89
N GLU A 524 65.04 18.31 -21.67
CA GLU A 524 64.11 18.67 -22.75
C GLU A 524 63.30 19.96 -22.50
N ILE A 525 63.54 20.69 -21.41
CA ILE A 525 63.06 22.08 -21.35
C ILE A 525 63.94 22.88 -22.32
N THR A 526 63.59 22.85 -23.61
CA THR A 526 64.23 23.62 -24.67
C THR A 526 64.01 25.11 -24.43
N GLU A 527 64.98 25.93 -24.84
CA GLU A 527 65.08 27.38 -24.58
C GLU A 527 63.81 28.18 -24.91
N GLU A 528 62.94 27.70 -25.80
CA GLU A 528 61.67 28.37 -26.13
C GLU A 528 60.58 28.30 -25.03
N ASP A 529 60.60 27.28 -24.15
CA ASP A 529 59.67 27.19 -22.99
C ASP A 529 60.22 27.89 -21.74
N ILE A 530 61.52 28.24 -21.75
CA ILE A 530 62.26 28.84 -20.64
C ILE A 530 62.00 30.35 -20.55
N GLU A 531 61.76 31.02 -21.68
CA GLU A 531 61.80 32.48 -21.74
C GLU A 531 60.59 33.20 -21.13
N LEU A 532 59.43 32.55 -20.96
CA LEU A 532 58.20 33.32 -20.78
C LEU A 532 57.54 33.33 -19.41
N THR A 533 58.01 32.66 -18.34
CA THR A 533 57.60 33.04 -16.94
C THR A 533 58.15 32.26 -15.74
N LYS A 534 58.85 31.12 -15.85
CA LYS A 534 59.06 30.26 -14.64
C LYS A 534 60.45 30.28 -14.00
N VAL A 535 61.54 30.56 -14.72
CA VAL A 535 62.88 30.57 -14.09
C VAL A 535 63.09 31.80 -13.20
N GLU A 536 62.56 32.96 -13.57
CA GLU A 536 62.60 34.16 -12.70
C GLU A 536 61.69 34.04 -11.48
N LEU A 537 60.49 33.47 -11.62
CA LEU A 537 59.56 33.25 -10.49
C LEU A 537 60.07 32.15 -9.54
N LEU A 538 60.66 31.07 -10.05
CA LEU A 538 61.32 30.04 -9.24
C LEU A 538 62.58 30.58 -8.56
N ARG A 539 63.40 31.41 -9.23
CA ARG A 539 64.55 32.10 -8.61
C ARG A 539 64.12 33.13 -7.55
N LEU A 540 63.02 33.88 -7.77
CA LEU A 540 62.50 34.84 -6.78
C LEU A 540 61.95 34.13 -5.54
N ALA A 541 61.26 33.00 -5.72
CA ALA A 541 60.74 32.18 -4.62
C ALA A 541 61.88 31.51 -3.83
N LEU A 542 62.91 30.99 -4.52
CA LEU A 542 64.09 30.42 -3.91
C LEU A 542 64.90 31.49 -3.14
N ALA A 543 65.11 32.68 -3.71
CA ALA A 543 65.79 33.80 -3.07
C ALA A 543 65.04 34.35 -1.86
N ARG A 544 63.71 34.42 -1.90
CA ARG A 544 62.87 34.84 -0.77
C ARG A 544 62.90 33.84 0.39
N ASN A 545 62.89 32.53 0.09
CA ASN A 545 62.98 31.49 1.12
C ASN A 545 64.38 31.43 1.75
N LEU A 546 65.44 31.62 0.98
CA LEU A 546 66.80 31.79 1.50
C LEU A 546 66.92 33.04 2.39
N ALA A 547 66.34 34.18 1.99
CA ALA A 547 66.35 35.39 2.81
C ALA A 547 65.59 35.22 4.15
N MET A 548 64.46 34.50 4.15
CA MET A 548 63.72 34.19 5.39
C MET A 548 64.47 33.22 6.31
N ALA A 549 65.18 32.24 5.75
CA ALA A 549 66.02 31.33 6.53
C ALA A 549 67.20 32.07 7.19
N ILE A 550 67.85 32.98 6.45
CA ILE A 550 68.96 33.80 6.95
C ILE A 550 68.50 34.77 8.04
N VAL A 551 67.31 35.39 7.93
CA VAL A 551 66.76 36.25 8.98
C VAL A 551 66.38 35.45 10.24
N LYS A 552 65.94 34.20 10.07
CA LYS A 552 65.55 33.31 11.18
C LYS A 552 66.73 32.69 11.90
N GLU A 553 67.85 32.46 11.22
CA GLU A 553 69.12 32.05 11.86
C GLU A 553 69.90 33.24 12.43
N GLY A 554 69.87 34.41 11.77
CA GLY A 554 70.54 35.63 12.24
C GLY A 554 69.88 36.32 13.44
N THR A 555 68.70 35.87 13.88
CA THR A 555 68.01 36.39 15.08
C THR A 555 68.13 35.46 16.30
N VAL A 556 68.83 34.33 16.17
CA VAL A 556 69.08 33.39 17.28
C VAL A 556 70.46 33.61 17.92
N GLU A 557 71.34 34.41 17.29
CA GLU A 557 72.60 34.89 17.87
C GLU A 557 72.72 36.41 17.75
N SER A 558 71.93 37.15 18.53
CA SER A 558 72.23 38.52 18.96
C SER A 558 71.45 38.90 20.21
#